data_AF-A0A952R218-F1
#
_entry.id   AF-A0A952R218-F1
#
_cell.length_a   1.000
_cell.length_b   1.000
_cell.length_c   1.000
_cell.angle_alpha   90.00
_cell.angle_beta   90.00
_cell.angle_gamma   90.00
#
_symmetry.space_group_name_H-M   'P 1'
#
loop_
_entity.id
_entity.type
_entity.pdbx_description
1 polymer ?
#
loop_
_entity_poly.entity_id
_entity_poly.type
_entity_poly.pdbx_seq_one_letter_code
_entity_poly.pdbx_strand_id
1 'polypeptide(L)'
;MLLVGQFVITFWSARSAAVLKLVKADPALVYSRGAFMEEALRRERVSKAEVLSAARNSGYGSLAEVDAVVLETDGSFSVLTGVKSPEDLPHL
;
A
#
# COMPACT_ATOMS: atom_id res chain seq x y z
N MET A 1 -2.81 -1.39 -39.74
CA MET A 1 -1.63 -0.64 -39.24
C MET A 1 -1.71 -0.26 -37.76
N LEU A 2 -2.90 0.06 -37.20
CA LEU A 2 -3.05 0.33 -35.75
C LEU A 2 -2.80 -0.89 -34.83
N LEU A 3 -3.22 -2.08 -35.24
CA LEU A 3 -3.03 -3.32 -34.46
C LEU A 3 -1.56 -3.67 -34.24
N VAL A 4 -0.72 -3.46 -35.26
CA VAL A 4 0.73 -3.74 -35.17
C VAL A 4 1.41 -2.75 -34.22
N GLY A 5 1.05 -1.46 -34.30
CA GLY A 5 1.58 -0.45 -33.39
C GLY A 5 1.18 -0.69 -31.93
N GLN A 6 -0.10 -1.02 -31.68
CA GLN A 6 -0.59 -1.45 -30.37
C GLN A 6 0.21 -2.65 -29.84
N PHE A 7 0.41 -3.68 -30.67
CA PHE A 7 1.13 -4.88 -30.27
C PHE A 7 2.59 -4.59 -29.91
N VAL A 8 3.27 -3.72 -30.67
CA VAL A 8 4.65 -3.28 -30.38
C VAL A 8 4.70 -2.50 -29.06
N ILE A 9 3.79 -1.56 -28.83
CA ILE A 9 3.74 -0.76 -27.60
C ILE A 9 3.48 -1.67 -26.38
N THR A 10 2.51 -2.59 -26.48
CA THR A 10 2.21 -3.56 -25.42
C THR A 10 3.38 -4.50 -25.15
N PHE A 11 4.03 -5.03 -26.20
CA PHE A 11 5.18 -5.93 -26.07
C PHE A 11 6.38 -5.25 -25.41
N TRP A 12 6.69 -4.01 -25.80
CA TRP A 12 7.77 -3.24 -25.19
C TRP A 12 7.43 -2.78 -23.77
N SER A 13 6.17 -2.42 -23.51
CA SER A 13 5.69 -2.10 -22.16
C SER A 13 5.82 -3.31 -21.24
N ALA A 14 5.35 -4.49 -21.67
CA ALA A 14 5.44 -5.72 -20.87
C ALA A 14 6.88 -6.20 -20.65
N ARG A 15 7.83 -5.86 -21.53
CA ARG A 15 9.24 -6.23 -21.42
C ARG A 15 10.09 -5.19 -20.67
N SER A 16 9.55 -4.01 -20.42
CA SER A 16 10.20 -3.00 -19.58
C SER A 16 10.18 -3.46 -18.13
N ALA A 17 11.36 -3.69 -17.56
CA ALA A 17 11.52 -4.03 -16.15
C ALA A 17 10.85 -2.99 -15.23
N ALA A 18 10.78 -1.71 -15.62
CA ALA A 18 10.11 -0.66 -14.86
C ALA A 18 8.58 -0.83 -14.84
N VAL A 19 7.97 -1.21 -15.98
CA VAL A 19 6.53 -1.50 -16.06
C VAL A 19 6.22 -2.80 -15.33
N LEU A 20 7.06 -3.83 -15.47
CA LEU A 20 6.89 -5.08 -14.73
C LEU A 20 7.00 -4.88 -13.21
N LYS A 21 7.86 -3.95 -12.77
CA LYS A 21 8.02 -3.57 -11.35
C LYS A 21 6.89 -2.66 -10.85
N LEU A 22 6.30 -1.85 -11.73
CA LEU A 22 5.07 -1.10 -11.45
C LEU A 22 3.85 -2.02 -11.33
N VAL A 23 3.77 -3.04 -12.19
CA VAL A 23 2.70 -4.07 -12.16
C VAL A 23 2.90 -5.04 -10.99
N LYS A 24 4.15 -5.31 -10.60
CA LYS A 24 4.52 -5.98 -9.34
C LYS A 24 4.82 -4.97 -8.23
N ALA A 25 4.04 -3.89 -8.11
CA ALA A 25 4.09 -3.13 -6.88
C ALA A 25 3.69 -4.10 -5.75
N ASP A 26 4.53 -4.24 -4.73
CA ASP A 26 4.13 -4.96 -3.52
C ASP A 26 3.40 -3.96 -2.60
N PRO A 27 2.34 -4.37 -1.89
CA PRO A 27 1.66 -3.50 -0.95
C PRO A 27 2.65 -2.95 0.08
N ALA A 28 2.51 -1.68 0.44
CA ALA A 28 3.46 -0.97 1.28
C ALA A 28 2.85 -0.64 2.64
N LEU A 29 3.48 -1.13 3.72
CA LEU A 29 3.15 -0.71 5.07
C LEU A 29 3.56 0.76 5.29
N VAL A 30 2.58 1.65 5.51
CA VAL A 30 2.80 3.10 5.65
C VAL A 30 2.63 3.61 7.08
N TYR A 31 1.93 2.85 7.92
CA TYR A 31 1.79 3.11 9.35
C TYR A 31 1.69 1.78 10.11
N SER A 32 2.32 1.70 11.28
CA SER A 32 2.21 0.53 12.16
C SER A 32 2.49 0.90 13.62
N ARG A 33 1.65 0.39 14.53
CA ARG A 33 1.84 0.46 15.99
C ARG A 33 2.24 1.85 16.50
N GLY A 34 1.50 2.89 16.11
CA GLY A 34 1.76 4.27 16.54
C GLY A 34 2.78 5.04 15.69
N ALA A 35 3.47 4.38 14.74
CA ALA A 35 4.56 4.98 13.98
C ALA A 35 4.28 5.03 12.48
N PHE A 36 4.62 6.17 11.87
CA PHE A 36 4.64 6.31 10.41
C PHE A 36 5.90 5.69 9.83
N MET A 37 5.75 4.93 8.74
CA MET A 37 6.87 4.34 8.01
C MET A 37 7.42 5.38 7.03
N GLU A 38 8.23 6.33 7.52
CA GLU A 38 8.68 7.52 6.76
C GLU A 38 9.33 7.18 5.41
N GLU A 39 10.12 6.10 5.36
CA GLU A 39 10.74 5.65 4.10
C GLU A 39 9.71 5.15 3.09
N ALA A 40 8.69 4.42 3.56
CA ALA A 40 7.60 3.94 2.72
C ALA A 40 6.73 5.11 2.23
N LEU A 41 6.36 6.03 3.13
CA LEU A 41 5.64 7.26 2.77
C LEU A 41 6.36 8.04 1.68
N ARG A 42 7.68 8.24 1.82
CA ARG A 42 8.49 8.95 0.82
C ARG A 42 8.57 8.19 -0.50
N ARG A 43 8.76 6.87 -0.46
CA ARG A 43 8.89 6.02 -1.66
C ARG A 43 7.58 5.99 -2.46
N GLU A 44 6.46 5.83 -1.76
CA GLU A 44 5.13 5.77 -2.36
C GLU A 44 4.50 7.16 -2.58
N ARG A 45 5.20 8.23 -2.16
CA ARG A 45 4.73 9.62 -2.22
C ARG A 45 3.40 9.86 -1.49
N VAL A 46 3.18 9.11 -0.42
CA VAL A 46 2.01 9.25 0.45
C VAL A 46 2.30 10.23 1.58
N SER A 47 1.39 11.16 1.82
CA SER A 47 1.45 12.09 2.94
C SER A 47 0.83 11.49 4.21
N LYS A 48 1.28 11.96 5.37
CA LYS A 48 0.64 11.60 6.66
C LYS A 48 -0.84 11.98 6.69
N ALA A 49 -1.22 13.04 5.99
CA ALA A 49 -2.62 13.49 5.89
C ALA A 49 -3.49 12.47 5.14
N GLU A 50 -2.96 11.82 4.10
CA GLU A 50 -3.65 10.74 3.38
C GLU A 50 -3.84 9.51 4.26
N VAL A 51 -2.82 9.10 5.01
CA VAL A 51 -2.94 8.00 5.99
C VAL A 51 -4.00 8.31 7.05
N LEU A 52 -3.99 9.53 7.60
CA LEU A 52 -4.99 10.00 8.55
C LEU A 52 -6.39 10.03 7.93
N SER A 53 -6.51 10.40 6.66
CA SER A 53 -7.78 10.42 5.95
C SER A 53 -8.31 9.03 5.66
N ALA A 54 -7.42 8.08 5.32
CA ALA A 54 -7.76 6.68 5.16
C ALA A 54 -8.33 6.11 6.46
N ALA A 55 -7.67 6.34 7.59
CA ALA A 55 -8.17 5.93 8.90
C ALA A 55 -9.59 6.47 9.19
N ARG A 56 -9.82 7.78 8.93
CA ARG A 56 -11.15 8.39 9.09
C ARG A 56 -12.20 7.81 8.17
N ASN A 57 -11.86 7.57 6.90
CA ASN A 57 -12.79 6.98 5.93
C ASN A 57 -13.16 5.54 6.31
N SER A 58 -12.26 4.83 6.99
CA SER A 58 -12.51 3.50 7.56
C SER A 58 -13.26 3.53 8.90
N GLY A 59 -13.65 4.72 9.39
CA GLY A 59 -14.46 4.90 10.60
C GLY A 59 -13.66 5.18 11.88
N TYR A 60 -12.33 5.33 11.78
CA TYR A 60 -11.47 5.60 12.95
C TYR A 60 -11.14 7.09 13.06
N GLY A 61 -11.56 7.71 14.16
CA GLY A 61 -11.30 9.14 14.42
C GLY A 61 -9.84 9.44 14.74
N SER A 62 -9.08 8.43 15.16
CA SER A 62 -7.69 8.54 15.56
C SER A 62 -6.87 7.34 15.10
N LEU A 63 -5.59 7.56 14.80
CA LEU A 63 -4.63 6.48 14.54
C LEU A 63 -4.26 5.68 15.80
N ALA A 64 -4.66 6.15 16.99
CA ALA A 64 -4.49 5.40 18.23
C ALA A 64 -5.31 4.10 18.26
N GLU A 65 -6.37 4.02 17.46
CA GLU A 65 -7.25 2.84 17.33
C GLU A 65 -6.82 1.93 16.17
N VAL A 66 -5.78 2.34 15.42
CA VAL A 66 -5.31 1.67 14.21
C VAL A 66 -3.97 1.00 14.49
N ASP A 67 -3.86 -0.29 14.17
CA ASP A 67 -2.61 -1.04 14.33
C ASP A 67 -1.71 -0.91 13.11
N ALA A 68 -2.29 -0.88 11.92
CA ALA A 68 -1.54 -0.72 10.68
C ALA A 68 -2.37 -0.08 9.57
N VAL A 69 -1.68 0.64 8.68
CA VAL A 69 -2.22 1.09 7.40
C VAL A 69 -1.29 0.62 6.29
N VAL A 70 -1.86 -0.03 5.29
CA VAL A 70 -1.18 -0.56 4.10
C VAL A 70 -1.68 0.17 2.87
N LEU A 71 -0.78 0.63 2.03
CA LEU A 71 -1.08 1.09 0.68
C LEU A 71 -1.06 -0.12 -0.26
N GLU A 72 -2.22 -0.44 -0.84
CA GLU A 72 -2.37 -1.53 -1.79
C GLU A 72 -1.85 -1.14 -3.18
N THR A 73 -1.64 -2.15 -4.03
CA THR A 73 -1.05 -1.99 -5.36
C THR A 73 -1.91 -1.17 -6.33
N ASP A 74 -3.21 -1.08 -6.04
CA ASP A 74 -4.18 -0.28 -6.79
C ASP A 74 -4.31 1.17 -6.27
N GLY A 75 -3.51 1.53 -5.25
CA GLY A 75 -3.51 2.86 -4.62
C GLY A 75 -4.58 3.04 -3.54
N SER A 76 -5.36 2.00 -3.23
CA SER A 76 -6.27 2.01 -2.09
C SER A 76 -5.53 1.83 -0.76
N PHE A 77 -6.18 2.20 0.34
CA PHE A 77 -5.64 2.03 1.69
C PHE A 77 -6.43 0.96 2.43
N SER A 78 -5.72 -0.02 2.97
CA SER A 78 -6.23 -1.00 3.92
C SER A 78 -5.90 -0.55 5.34
N VAL A 79 -6.90 -0.48 6.21
CA VAL A 79 -6.73 -0.09 7.62
C VAL A 79 -7.01 -1.31 8.50
N LEU A 80 -6.05 -1.68 9.33
CA LEU A 80 -6.10 -2.88 10.17
C LEU A 80 -6.17 -2.50 11.65
N THR A 81 -7.01 -3.22 12.39
CA THR A 81 -7.18 -3.10 13.85
C THR A 81 -7.22 -4.48 14.49
N GLY A 82 -6.85 -4.58 15.76
CA GLY A 82 -6.81 -5.83 16.50
C GLY A 82 -5.77 -6.83 15.97
N VAL A 83 -4.70 -6.36 15.32
CA VAL A 83 -3.58 -7.21 14.91
C VAL A 83 -2.84 -7.67 16.16
N LYS A 84 -3.26 -8.81 16.70
CA LYS A 84 -2.56 -9.50 17.79
C LYS A 84 -1.16 -9.84 17.30
N SER A 85 -0.15 -9.46 18.08
CA SER A 85 1.20 -9.92 17.78
C SER A 85 1.22 -11.46 17.93
N PRO A 86 2.03 -12.21 17.17
CA PRO A 86 2.07 -13.68 17.28
C PRO A 86 2.34 -14.20 18.70
N GLU A 87 2.95 -13.35 19.52
CA GLU A 87 3.20 -13.52 20.96
C GLU A 87 1.95 -13.39 21.86
N ASP A 88 0.87 -12.77 21.38
CA ASP A 88 -0.43 -12.67 22.06
C ASP A 88 -1.36 -13.86 21.75
N LEU A 89 -0.92 -14.80 20.90
CA LEU A 89 -1.65 -16.04 20.65
C LEU A 89 -1.45 -16.97 21.85
N PRO A 90 -2.53 -17.47 22.48
CA PRO A 90 -2.39 -18.46 23.54
C PRO A 90 -1.62 -19.65 22.97
N HIS A 91 -0.51 -20.00 23.64
CA HIS A 91 0.27 -21.18 23.31
C HIS A 91 -0.63 -22.40 23.55
N LEU A 92 -1.26 -22.90 22.48
CA LEU A 92 -2.04 -24.14 22.49
C LEU A 92 -1.10 -25.33 22.24
#